data_AF-A0A7J3LKZ4-F1
#
_entry.id   AF-A0A7J3LKZ4-F1
#
_cell.length_a   1.000
_cell.length_b   1.000
_cell.length_c   1.000
_cell.angle_alpha   90.00
_cell.angle_beta   90.00
_cell.angle_gamma   90.00
#
_symmetry.space_group_name_H-M   'P 1'
#
loop_
_entity.id
_entity.type
_entity.pdbx_description
1 polymer ?
#
loop_
_entity_poly.entity_id
_entity_poly.type
_entity_poly.pdbx_seq_one_letter_code
_entity_poly.pdbx_strand_id
1 'polypeptide(L)'
;MKDSVQPKIEKEFRLPAKPLKPNPYFLDIMKKDLTKKKESLKDESNLFNLYDMHVKSISSIFSDCPREHQFWLHGGKSLKNLKELYDELRVMSDNVFYHHVSKDKNDFASWVRHVFKDEKLALALQYALTRDESLTAIEKRAEELIKESEHVDAAVFEDAIKKMKEKNSKLEEEIRKKKEWLMQRHKEIEEREKKAIEREKELHERYIALERQEKAIKAQMRHEQERISEMRTEEQKVSMQQRDEENLEEMYKRLDSLIEETNMHLKEGSIFMAKQLIPEIRKLYMQLEKGNPKKREFWYKIAELKRLGDEAVQKAQKTTNFA
;
A
#
# COMPACT_ATOMS: atom_id res chain seq x y z
N MET A 1 1.26 -36.39 16.18
CA MET A 1 0.97 -34.94 16.28
C MET A 1 2.03 -34.14 15.54
N LYS A 2 2.07 -34.25 14.21
CA LYS A 2 2.89 -33.40 13.33
C LYS A 2 1.93 -32.58 12.50
N ASP A 3 1.19 -31.69 13.16
CA ASP A 3 0.47 -30.65 12.44
C ASP A 3 1.53 -29.72 11.90
N SER A 4 1.76 -29.88 10.60
CA SER A 4 2.61 -29.04 9.77
C SER A 4 2.04 -27.63 9.82
N VAL A 5 2.47 -26.86 10.82
CA VAL A 5 2.40 -25.40 10.86
C VAL A 5 3.36 -24.88 9.78
N GLN A 6 3.02 -25.11 8.50
CA GLN A 6 3.59 -24.29 7.45
C GLN A 6 3.10 -22.87 7.71
N PRO A 7 4.00 -21.90 7.89
CA PRO A 7 3.60 -20.55 8.21
C PRO A 7 2.81 -20.00 7.02
N LYS A 8 1.55 -19.61 7.28
CA LYS A 8 0.66 -18.83 6.40
C LYS A 8 1.28 -17.51 5.89
N ILE A 9 2.54 -17.22 6.22
CA ILE A 9 3.29 -15.98 6.00
C ILE A 9 3.66 -15.79 4.51
N GLU A 10 3.82 -16.86 3.72
CA GLU A 10 4.13 -16.74 2.28
C GLU A 10 3.03 -16.06 1.44
N LYS A 11 1.79 -15.97 1.94
CA LYS A 11 0.70 -15.33 1.19
C LYS A 11 0.51 -13.84 1.47
N GLU A 12 1.11 -13.28 2.53
CA GLU A 12 0.88 -11.87 2.90
C GLU A 12 2.03 -10.93 2.53
N PHE A 13 3.25 -11.43 2.28
CA PHE A 13 4.38 -10.59 1.85
C PHE A 13 4.42 -10.38 0.32
N ARG A 14 3.25 -10.17 -0.30
CA ARG A 14 3.21 -9.59 -1.65
C ARG A 14 3.49 -8.10 -1.51
N LEU A 15 4.70 -7.69 -1.90
CA LEU A 15 5.00 -6.28 -2.17
C LEU A 15 3.80 -5.67 -2.90
N PRO A 16 3.21 -4.56 -2.41
CA PRO A 16 2.13 -3.92 -3.13
C PRO A 16 2.66 -3.58 -4.52
N ALA A 17 2.21 -4.33 -5.53
CA ALA A 17 2.77 -4.32 -6.88
C ALA A 17 2.54 -3.00 -7.62
N LYS A 18 1.98 -2.00 -6.95
CA LYS A 18 1.69 -0.69 -7.51
C LYS A 18 2.29 0.35 -6.58
N PRO A 19 3.15 1.26 -7.08
CA PRO A 19 3.54 2.43 -6.33
C PRO A 19 2.27 3.12 -5.83
N LEU A 20 2.26 3.51 -4.55
CA LEU A 20 1.17 4.29 -3.99
C LEU A 20 0.99 5.50 -4.90
N LYS A 21 -0.11 5.53 -5.66
CA LYS A 21 -0.40 6.69 -6.49
C LYS A 21 -0.45 7.89 -5.54
N PRO A 22 0.19 9.02 -5.88
CA PRO A 22 0.15 10.20 -5.04
C PRO A 22 -1.30 10.48 -4.67
N ASN A 23 -1.56 10.59 -3.37
CA ASN A 23 -2.90 10.64 -2.82
C ASN A 23 -3.71 11.71 -3.59
N PRO A 24 -4.73 11.32 -4.38
CA PRO A 24 -5.47 12.25 -5.24
C PRO A 24 -6.15 13.37 -4.43
N TYR A 25 -6.37 13.15 -3.13
CA TYR A 25 -6.93 14.15 -2.23
C TYR A 25 -6.03 15.37 -2.02
N PHE A 26 -4.71 15.27 -2.21
CA PHE A 26 -3.81 16.41 -1.99
C PHE A 26 -4.02 17.52 -3.04
N LEU A 27 -4.14 17.14 -4.31
CA LEU A 27 -4.46 18.08 -5.40
C LEU A 27 -5.89 18.62 -5.28
N ASP A 28 -6.79 17.85 -4.67
CA ASP A 28 -8.19 18.22 -4.55
C ASP A 28 -8.45 19.20 -3.39
N ILE A 29 -7.80 18.99 -2.24
CA ILE A 29 -7.77 19.97 -1.13
C ILE A 29 -7.16 21.28 -1.62
N MET A 30 -6.11 21.19 -2.42
CA MET A 30 -5.44 22.32 -3.06
C MET A 30 -6.34 23.10 -4.02
N LYS A 31 -7.06 22.40 -4.91
CA LYS A 31 -8.03 23.04 -5.81
C LYS A 31 -9.10 23.75 -5.01
N LYS A 32 -9.60 23.14 -3.92
CA LYS A 32 -10.62 23.71 -3.04
C LYS A 32 -10.16 24.99 -2.33
N ASP A 33 -8.94 25.03 -1.79
CA ASP A 33 -8.39 26.23 -1.16
C ASP A 33 -8.17 27.36 -2.18
N LEU A 34 -7.65 27.02 -3.36
CA LEU A 34 -7.45 27.98 -4.45
C LEU A 34 -8.79 28.50 -5.01
N THR A 35 -9.82 27.66 -5.12
CA THR A 35 -11.16 28.11 -5.54
C THR A 35 -11.81 28.97 -4.48
N LYS A 36 -11.68 28.66 -3.20
CA LYS A 36 -12.25 29.46 -2.11
C LYS A 36 -11.60 30.85 -2.03
N LYS A 37 -10.28 30.94 -2.21
CA LYS A 37 -9.54 32.23 -2.28
C LYS A 37 -9.85 33.00 -3.59
N LYS A 38 -10.17 32.30 -4.68
CA LYS A 38 -10.70 32.92 -5.91
C LYS A 38 -12.14 33.41 -5.77
N GLU A 39 -12.96 32.73 -5.00
CA GLU A 39 -14.33 33.14 -4.69
C GLU A 39 -14.36 34.37 -3.80
N SER A 40 -13.45 34.49 -2.82
CA SER A 40 -13.34 35.73 -2.03
C SER A 40 -12.90 36.95 -2.86
N LEU A 41 -12.23 36.74 -4.00
CA LEU A 41 -11.90 37.81 -4.95
C LEU A 41 -13.10 38.20 -5.83
N LYS A 42 -14.11 37.32 -5.97
CA LYS A 42 -15.34 37.66 -6.69
C LYS A 42 -16.22 38.63 -5.91
N ASP A 43 -16.01 38.83 -4.61
CA ASP A 43 -16.71 39.90 -3.87
C ASP A 43 -16.15 41.30 -4.21
N GLU A 44 -14.90 41.40 -4.69
CA GLU A 44 -14.35 42.67 -5.21
C GLU A 44 -14.88 43.02 -6.62
N SER A 45 -15.65 42.13 -7.26
CA SER A 45 -16.42 42.43 -8.50
C SER A 45 -17.43 43.57 -8.31
N ASN A 46 -17.74 43.94 -7.07
CA ASN A 46 -18.62 45.05 -6.76
C ASN A 46 -18.11 46.40 -7.29
N LEU A 47 -16.80 46.59 -7.41
CA LEU A 47 -16.25 47.83 -7.98
C LEU A 47 -16.45 47.89 -9.50
N PHE A 48 -16.31 46.75 -10.18
CA PHE A 48 -16.59 46.65 -11.61
C PHE A 48 -18.09 46.77 -11.89
N ASN A 49 -18.94 46.19 -11.03
CA ASN A 49 -20.39 46.36 -11.09
C ASN A 49 -20.81 47.81 -10.82
N LEU A 50 -20.12 48.55 -9.96
CA LEU A 50 -20.45 49.96 -9.68
C LEU A 50 -20.12 50.86 -10.87
N TYR A 51 -19.00 50.61 -11.56
CA TYR A 51 -18.63 51.30 -12.79
C TYR A 51 -19.55 50.91 -13.95
N ASP A 52 -19.82 49.61 -14.12
CA ASP A 52 -20.76 49.10 -15.12
C ASP A 52 -22.18 49.63 -14.88
N MET A 53 -22.62 49.79 -13.62
CA MET A 53 -23.89 50.41 -13.27
C MET A 53 -23.96 51.89 -13.65
N HIS A 54 -22.91 52.69 -13.41
CA HIS A 54 -22.88 54.11 -13.78
C HIS A 54 -22.80 54.31 -15.30
N VAL A 55 -21.93 53.57 -15.99
CA VAL A 55 -21.80 53.63 -17.44
C VAL A 55 -23.07 53.11 -18.12
N LYS A 56 -23.69 52.05 -17.59
CA LYS A 56 -24.98 51.55 -18.05
C LYS A 56 -26.10 52.55 -17.81
N SER A 57 -26.13 53.29 -16.70
CA SER A 57 -27.19 54.26 -16.43
C SER A 57 -27.20 55.42 -17.43
N ILE A 58 -26.03 55.87 -17.88
CA ILE A 58 -25.92 56.93 -18.90
C ILE A 58 -26.23 56.35 -20.28
N SER A 59 -25.68 55.17 -20.59
CA SER A 59 -25.95 54.49 -21.85
C SER A 59 -27.40 54.03 -21.98
N SER A 60 -28.09 53.68 -20.89
CA SER A 60 -29.44 53.12 -20.91
C SER A 60 -30.48 54.16 -21.28
N ILE A 61 -30.28 55.40 -20.86
CA ILE A 61 -31.14 56.55 -21.16
C ILE A 61 -31.13 56.88 -22.65
N PHE A 62 -30.00 56.68 -23.32
CA PHE A 62 -29.85 56.89 -24.76
C PHE A 62 -29.97 55.60 -25.59
N SER A 63 -30.08 54.44 -24.96
CA SER A 63 -30.24 53.16 -25.65
C SER A 63 -31.67 52.92 -26.09
N ASP A 64 -31.84 52.17 -27.17
CA ASP A 64 -33.14 51.75 -27.68
C ASP A 64 -33.83 50.82 -26.67
N CYS A 65 -35.07 51.15 -26.29
CA CYS A 65 -35.93 50.26 -25.54
C CYS A 65 -36.46 49.10 -26.42
N PRO A 66 -36.84 47.96 -25.81
CA PRO A 66 -37.50 46.86 -26.52
C PRO A 66 -38.74 47.33 -27.30
N ARG A 67 -39.09 46.62 -28.38
CA ARG A 67 -40.15 47.04 -29.32
C ARG A 67 -41.51 47.23 -28.63
N GLU A 68 -41.81 46.38 -27.67
CA GLU A 68 -43.00 46.40 -26.81
C GLU A 68 -43.10 47.61 -25.88
N HIS A 69 -41.98 48.32 -25.68
CA HIS A 69 -41.88 49.50 -24.82
C HIS A 69 -41.68 50.80 -25.60
N GLN A 70 -41.73 50.77 -26.93
CA GLN A 70 -41.64 51.98 -27.75
C GLN A 70 -42.87 52.88 -27.53
N PHE A 71 -42.65 54.18 -27.57
CA PHE A 71 -43.71 55.16 -27.40
C PHE A 71 -44.36 55.49 -28.75
N TRP A 72 -45.67 55.31 -28.89
CA TRP A 72 -46.38 55.53 -30.15
C TRP A 72 -47.05 56.91 -30.17
N LEU A 73 -46.67 57.75 -31.13
CA LEU A 73 -47.23 59.07 -31.34
C LEU A 73 -48.58 59.01 -32.08
N HIS A 74 -49.35 60.09 -32.03
CA HIS A 74 -50.69 60.20 -32.65
C HIS A 74 -50.66 60.24 -34.21
N GLY A 75 -49.56 59.83 -34.83
CA GLY A 75 -49.41 59.71 -36.29
C GLY A 75 -48.81 58.37 -36.73
N GLY A 76 -48.76 57.38 -35.82
CA GLY A 76 -48.20 56.05 -36.10
C GLY A 76 -46.68 55.97 -36.07
N LYS A 77 -45.96 57.08 -35.81
CA LYS A 77 -44.52 57.07 -35.55
C LYS A 77 -44.24 56.55 -34.14
N SER A 78 -43.27 55.66 -33.99
CA SER A 78 -42.79 55.22 -32.67
C SER A 78 -41.45 55.87 -32.30
N LEU A 79 -41.22 56.03 -31.00
CA LEU A 79 -39.98 56.53 -30.41
C LEU A 79 -39.37 55.41 -29.56
N LYS A 80 -38.08 55.13 -29.76
CA LYS A 80 -37.40 54.02 -29.09
C LYS A 80 -36.47 54.45 -27.96
N ASN A 81 -36.06 55.71 -27.87
CA ASN A 81 -35.16 56.21 -26.84
C ASN A 81 -35.39 57.72 -26.56
N LEU A 82 -34.74 58.25 -25.52
CA LEU A 82 -34.91 59.66 -25.13
C LEU A 82 -34.31 60.65 -26.14
N LYS A 83 -33.33 60.22 -26.95
CA LYS A 83 -32.80 61.04 -28.05
C LYS A 83 -33.84 61.24 -29.14
N GLU A 84 -34.56 60.20 -29.53
CA GLU A 84 -35.64 60.32 -30.51
C GLU A 84 -36.80 61.16 -29.99
N LEU A 85 -37.13 61.04 -28.69
CA LEU A 85 -38.10 61.93 -28.07
C LEU A 85 -37.65 63.39 -28.14
N TYR A 86 -36.40 63.68 -27.80
CA TYR A 86 -35.84 65.02 -27.91
C TYR A 86 -35.89 65.56 -29.35
N ASP A 87 -35.38 64.78 -30.31
CA ASP A 87 -35.35 65.15 -31.72
C ASP A 87 -36.77 65.39 -32.26
N GLU A 88 -37.72 64.54 -31.87
CA GLU A 88 -39.12 64.68 -32.27
C GLU A 88 -39.79 65.88 -31.64
N LEU A 89 -39.59 66.14 -30.33
CA LEU A 89 -40.13 67.32 -29.67
C LEU A 89 -39.65 68.63 -30.30
N ARG A 90 -38.54 68.66 -31.04
CA ARG A 90 -38.11 69.87 -31.77
C ARG A 90 -38.96 70.17 -33.01
N VAL A 91 -39.56 69.15 -33.61
CA VAL A 91 -40.30 69.25 -34.89
C VAL A 91 -41.78 68.88 -34.77
N MET A 92 -42.21 68.35 -33.62
CA MET A 92 -43.56 67.90 -33.33
C MET A 92 -44.54 69.08 -33.35
N SER A 93 -45.64 68.93 -34.08
CA SER A 93 -46.70 69.94 -34.07
C SER A 93 -47.43 69.98 -32.72
N ASP A 94 -47.89 71.16 -32.34
CA ASP A 94 -48.54 71.38 -31.05
C ASP A 94 -49.77 70.48 -30.86
N ASN A 95 -50.53 70.22 -31.94
CA ASN A 95 -51.66 69.30 -31.90
C ASN A 95 -51.22 67.89 -31.45
N VAL A 96 -50.15 67.34 -32.05
CA VAL A 96 -49.62 66.02 -31.67
C VAL A 96 -49.10 66.01 -30.24
N PHE A 97 -48.44 67.09 -29.81
CA PHE A 97 -47.96 67.22 -28.44
C PHE A 97 -49.10 67.21 -27.41
N TYR A 98 -50.14 68.01 -27.63
CA TYR A 98 -51.28 68.12 -26.71
C TYR A 98 -52.19 66.87 -26.68
N HIS A 99 -52.04 65.94 -27.64
CA HIS A 99 -52.68 64.62 -27.52
C HIS A 99 -52.06 63.77 -26.40
N HIS A 100 -50.76 63.95 -26.13
CA HIS A 100 -50.00 63.21 -25.11
C HIS A 100 -49.84 63.98 -23.80
N VAL A 101 -49.92 65.32 -23.86
CA VAL A 101 -49.74 66.21 -22.72
C VAL A 101 -50.98 67.06 -22.50
N SER A 102 -51.59 66.92 -21.33
CA SER A 102 -52.67 67.79 -20.84
C SER A 102 -52.33 68.30 -19.44
N LYS A 103 -53.22 69.10 -18.86
CA LYS A 103 -53.05 69.59 -17.47
C LYS A 103 -52.98 68.46 -16.44
N ASP A 104 -53.63 67.33 -16.72
CA ASP A 104 -53.79 66.23 -15.77
C ASP A 104 -52.89 65.03 -16.09
N LYS A 105 -52.34 64.95 -17.32
CA LYS A 105 -51.50 63.83 -17.76
C LYS A 105 -50.33 64.27 -18.64
N ASN A 106 -49.20 63.57 -18.49
CA ASN A 106 -48.10 63.62 -19.45
C ASN A 106 -47.66 62.19 -19.77
N ASP A 107 -47.99 61.72 -20.97
CA ASP A 107 -47.73 60.34 -21.40
C ASP A 107 -46.21 60.10 -21.58
N PHE A 108 -45.44 61.14 -21.96
CA PHE A 108 -43.98 61.06 -22.05
C PHE A 108 -43.35 60.84 -20.67
N ALA A 109 -43.81 61.56 -19.64
CA ALA A 109 -43.35 61.38 -18.27
C ALA A 109 -43.56 59.95 -17.76
N SER A 110 -44.73 59.38 -18.03
CA SER A 110 -45.06 57.99 -17.68
C SER A 110 -44.16 57.00 -18.40
N TRP A 111 -43.89 57.23 -19.69
CA TRP A 111 -42.98 56.41 -20.48
C TRP A 111 -41.55 56.44 -19.93
N VAL A 112 -41.01 57.63 -19.65
CA VAL A 112 -39.67 57.79 -19.06
C VAL A 112 -39.56 57.06 -17.72
N ARG A 113 -40.56 57.24 -16.84
CA ARG A 113 -40.60 56.58 -15.53
C ARG A 113 -40.58 55.06 -15.65
N HIS A 114 -41.44 54.51 -16.49
CA HIS A 114 -41.67 53.06 -16.51
C HIS A 114 -40.63 52.30 -17.35
N VAL A 115 -40.16 52.90 -18.46
CA VAL A 115 -39.24 52.24 -19.40
C VAL A 115 -37.78 52.52 -19.05
N PHE A 116 -37.42 53.77 -18.78
CA PHE A 116 -36.02 54.16 -18.52
C PHE A 116 -35.69 54.26 -17.03
N LYS A 117 -36.69 54.18 -16.15
CA LYS A 117 -36.53 54.29 -14.68
C LYS A 117 -35.86 55.58 -14.21
N ASP A 118 -35.90 56.65 -15.01
CA ASP A 118 -35.40 57.97 -14.61
C ASP A 118 -36.53 58.79 -13.95
N GLU A 119 -36.67 58.62 -12.62
CA GLU A 119 -37.68 59.31 -11.83
C GLU A 119 -37.49 60.83 -11.81
N LYS A 120 -36.24 61.32 -11.87
CA LYS A 120 -35.95 62.76 -11.88
C LYS A 120 -36.47 63.40 -13.18
N LEU A 121 -36.15 62.79 -14.33
CA LEU A 121 -36.62 63.28 -15.63
C LEU A 121 -38.14 63.11 -15.78
N ALA A 122 -38.69 61.98 -15.35
CA ALA A 122 -40.12 61.76 -15.38
C ALA A 122 -40.89 62.81 -14.57
N LEU A 123 -40.38 63.16 -13.38
CA LEU A 123 -40.97 64.22 -12.56
C LEU A 123 -40.88 65.59 -13.23
N ALA A 124 -39.73 65.91 -13.85
CA ALA A 124 -39.57 67.17 -14.58
C ALA A 124 -40.53 67.26 -15.78
N LEU A 125 -40.64 66.19 -16.57
CA LEU A 125 -41.58 66.09 -17.70
C LEU A 125 -43.04 66.16 -17.23
N GLN A 126 -43.37 65.58 -16.07
CA GLN A 126 -44.73 65.62 -15.52
C GLN A 126 -45.25 67.05 -15.34
N TYR A 127 -44.37 68.02 -15.04
CA TYR A 127 -44.71 69.42 -14.88
C TYR A 127 -44.46 70.28 -16.13
N ALA A 128 -43.87 69.72 -17.19
CA ALA A 128 -43.66 70.40 -18.45
C ALA A 128 -44.95 70.33 -19.29
N LEU A 129 -45.68 71.45 -19.36
CA LEU A 129 -46.96 71.55 -20.07
C LEU A 129 -46.80 72.04 -21.51
N THR A 130 -45.61 72.49 -21.86
CA THR A 130 -45.25 72.91 -23.22
C THR A 130 -44.12 72.05 -23.77
N ARG A 131 -43.99 72.08 -25.10
CA ARG A 131 -42.93 71.39 -25.83
C ARG A 131 -41.54 71.90 -25.43
N ASP A 132 -41.40 73.21 -25.29
CA ASP A 132 -40.12 73.86 -24.95
C ASP A 132 -39.69 73.58 -23.50
N GLU A 133 -40.63 73.52 -22.56
CA GLU A 133 -40.36 73.06 -21.19
C GLU A 133 -39.90 71.60 -21.17
N SER A 134 -40.52 70.74 -22.00
CA SER A 134 -40.16 69.32 -22.10
C SER A 134 -38.75 69.14 -22.67
N LEU A 135 -38.40 69.92 -23.71
CA LEU A 135 -37.05 69.94 -24.29
C LEU A 135 -36.02 70.38 -23.23
N THR A 136 -36.30 71.46 -22.51
CA THR A 136 -35.43 71.98 -21.46
C THR A 136 -35.22 70.96 -20.34
N ALA A 137 -36.27 70.23 -19.95
CA ALA A 137 -36.19 69.17 -18.94
C ALA A 137 -35.25 68.03 -19.38
N ILE A 138 -35.33 67.60 -20.65
CA ILE A 138 -34.47 66.55 -21.20
C ILE A 138 -33.01 67.03 -21.31
N GLU A 139 -32.77 68.24 -21.82
CA GLU A 139 -31.42 68.82 -21.92
C GLU A 139 -30.74 68.96 -20.56
N LYS A 140 -31.46 69.56 -19.60
CA LYS A 140 -30.96 69.72 -18.24
C LYS A 140 -30.60 68.38 -17.61
N ARG A 141 -31.45 67.36 -17.78
CA ARG A 141 -31.15 66.02 -17.25
C ARG A 141 -29.91 65.42 -17.93
N ALA A 142 -29.78 65.56 -19.23
CA ALA A 142 -28.60 65.07 -19.96
C ALA A 142 -27.32 65.73 -19.44
N GLU A 143 -27.33 67.04 -19.20
CA GLU A 143 -26.20 67.76 -18.59
C GLU A 143 -25.91 67.30 -17.16
N GLU A 144 -26.94 67.10 -16.33
CA GLU A 144 -26.78 66.57 -14.97
C GLU A 144 -26.12 65.20 -14.98
N LEU A 145 -26.55 64.30 -15.87
CA LEU A 145 -25.94 62.98 -16.02
C LEU A 145 -24.49 63.05 -16.48
N ILE A 146 -24.15 63.99 -17.37
CA ILE A 146 -22.77 64.24 -17.79
C ILE A 146 -21.95 64.73 -16.60
N LYS A 147 -22.43 65.71 -15.83
CA LYS A 147 -21.73 66.22 -14.63
C LYS A 147 -21.60 65.19 -13.52
N GLU A 148 -22.66 64.40 -13.26
CA GLU A 148 -22.63 63.27 -12.33
C GLU A 148 -21.58 62.23 -12.77
N SER A 149 -21.35 62.06 -14.08
CA SER A 149 -20.30 61.19 -14.62
C SER A 149 -18.88 61.78 -14.50
N GLU A 150 -18.73 63.10 -14.67
CA GLU A 150 -17.45 63.80 -14.53
C GLU A 150 -17.00 63.89 -13.06
N HIS A 151 -17.94 63.93 -12.12
CA HIS A 151 -17.66 63.95 -10.68
C HIS A 151 -17.29 62.58 -10.09
N VAL A 152 -17.33 61.50 -10.87
CA VAL A 152 -16.57 60.29 -10.52
C VAL A 152 -15.10 60.62 -10.77
N ASP A 153 -14.50 61.28 -9.78
CA ASP A 153 -13.16 61.84 -9.80
C ASP A 153 -12.20 60.78 -10.38
N ALA A 154 -11.75 61.00 -11.62
CA ALA A 154 -10.97 60.00 -12.36
C ALA A 154 -9.74 59.56 -11.53
N ALA A 155 -9.23 60.46 -10.70
CA ALA A 155 -8.18 60.19 -9.71
C ALA A 155 -8.55 59.12 -8.67
N VAL A 156 -9.79 59.10 -8.15
CA VAL A 156 -10.28 58.09 -7.20
C VAL A 156 -10.36 56.72 -7.89
N PHE A 157 -10.81 56.69 -9.14
CA PHE A 157 -10.88 55.46 -9.92
C PHE A 157 -9.48 54.93 -10.28
N GLU A 158 -8.56 55.80 -10.70
CA GLU A 158 -7.17 55.44 -10.96
C GLU A 158 -6.46 54.90 -9.72
N ASP A 159 -6.65 55.52 -8.55
CA ASP A 159 -6.10 55.03 -7.28
C ASP A 159 -6.68 53.67 -6.89
N ALA A 160 -7.98 53.45 -7.10
CA ALA A 160 -8.62 52.16 -6.86
C ALA A 160 -8.07 51.07 -7.79
N ILE A 161 -7.91 51.35 -9.09
CA ILE A 161 -7.27 50.43 -10.05
C ILE A 161 -5.84 50.12 -9.63
N LYS A 162 -5.07 51.13 -9.22
CA LYS A 162 -3.68 50.96 -8.78
C LYS A 162 -3.59 50.05 -7.56
N LYS A 163 -4.41 50.30 -6.53
CA LYS A 163 -4.50 49.46 -5.32
C LYS A 163 -4.90 48.02 -5.65
N MET A 164 -5.84 47.83 -6.57
CA MET A 164 -6.28 46.50 -7.01
C MET A 164 -5.15 45.75 -7.75
N LYS A 165 -4.43 46.43 -8.66
CA LYS A 165 -3.27 45.86 -9.36
C LYS A 165 -2.17 45.44 -8.37
N GLU A 166 -1.89 46.27 -7.36
CA GLU A 166 -0.91 45.95 -6.33
C GLU A 166 -1.32 44.74 -5.48
N LYS A 167 -2.59 44.68 -5.04
CA LYS A 167 -3.14 43.51 -4.32
C LYS A 167 -3.06 42.24 -5.16
N ASN A 168 -3.45 42.31 -6.44
CA ASN A 168 -3.39 41.16 -7.35
C ASN A 168 -1.95 40.68 -7.55
N SER A 169 -1.00 41.60 -7.73
CA SER A 169 0.42 41.25 -7.85
C SER A 169 0.95 40.56 -6.58
N LYS A 170 0.60 41.06 -5.38
CA LYS A 170 0.96 40.40 -4.11
C LYS A 170 0.37 39.01 -3.99
N LEU A 171 -0.90 38.84 -4.39
CA LEU A 171 -1.56 37.55 -4.35
C LEU A 171 -0.95 36.55 -5.36
N GLU A 172 -0.63 37.00 -6.57
CA GLU A 172 0.05 36.16 -7.57
C GLU A 172 1.41 35.67 -7.06
N GLU A 173 2.16 36.55 -6.39
CA GLU A 173 3.42 36.19 -5.74
C GLU A 173 3.24 35.15 -4.62
N GLU A 174 2.22 35.30 -3.78
CA GLU A 174 1.88 34.28 -2.77
C GLU A 174 1.53 32.93 -3.40
N ILE A 175 0.74 32.94 -4.48
CA ILE A 175 0.37 31.73 -5.21
C ILE A 175 1.62 31.07 -5.82
N ARG A 176 2.54 31.86 -6.37
CA ARG A 176 3.81 31.37 -6.92
C ARG A 176 4.65 30.69 -5.84
N LYS A 177 4.90 31.37 -4.71
CA LYS A 177 5.66 30.81 -3.57
C LYS A 177 5.02 29.54 -3.02
N LYS A 178 3.68 29.51 -2.88
CA LYS A 178 2.97 28.32 -2.42
C LYS A 178 3.13 27.15 -3.40
N LYS A 179 3.05 27.40 -4.71
CA LYS A 179 3.31 26.36 -5.74
C LYS A 179 4.73 25.82 -5.68
N GLU A 180 5.73 26.68 -5.55
CA GLU A 180 7.14 26.28 -5.44
C GLU A 180 7.40 25.42 -4.20
N TRP A 181 6.91 25.85 -3.04
CA TRP A 181 7.01 25.08 -1.80
C TRP A 181 6.40 23.68 -1.92
N LEU A 182 5.27 23.56 -2.63
CA LEU A 182 4.62 22.26 -2.84
C LEU A 182 5.40 21.36 -3.80
N MET A 183 5.97 21.93 -4.87
CA MET A 183 6.83 21.16 -5.77
C MET A 183 8.06 20.62 -5.03
N GLN A 184 8.68 21.43 -4.18
CA GLN A 184 9.77 21.00 -3.30
C GLN A 184 9.31 19.86 -2.38
N ARG A 185 8.16 20.01 -1.73
CA ARG A 185 7.61 19.00 -0.82
C ARG A 185 7.27 17.69 -1.51
N HIS A 186 6.76 17.74 -2.74
CA HIS A 186 6.47 16.56 -3.53
C HIS A 186 7.76 15.80 -3.87
N LYS A 187 8.80 16.51 -4.30
CA LYS A 187 10.12 15.94 -4.57
C LYS A 187 10.73 15.25 -3.34
N GLU A 188 10.59 15.86 -2.16
CA GLU A 188 11.03 15.23 -0.89
C GLU A 188 10.29 13.92 -0.58
N ILE A 189 8.97 13.88 -0.84
CA ILE A 189 8.15 12.69 -0.64
C ILE A 189 8.58 11.59 -1.61
N GLU A 190 8.73 11.91 -2.89
CA GLU A 190 9.20 10.96 -3.90
C GLU A 190 10.58 10.37 -3.55
N GLU A 191 11.49 11.20 -3.04
CA GLU A 191 12.82 10.72 -2.62
C GLU A 191 12.73 9.79 -1.39
N ARG A 192 11.85 10.11 -0.43
CA ARG A 192 11.60 9.25 0.74
C ARG A 192 10.98 7.91 0.33
N GLU A 193 10.05 7.92 -0.62
CA GLU A 193 9.43 6.70 -1.15
C GLU A 193 10.45 5.83 -1.88
N LYS A 194 11.31 6.42 -2.71
CA LYS A 194 12.43 5.70 -3.35
C LYS A 194 13.35 5.04 -2.32
N LYS A 195 13.72 5.77 -1.26
CA LYS A 195 14.55 5.23 -0.16
C LYS A 195 13.83 4.11 0.60
N ALA A 196 12.52 4.20 0.80
CA ALA A 196 11.73 3.17 1.46
C ALA A 196 11.67 1.87 0.62
N ILE A 197 11.42 1.99 -0.69
CA ILE A 197 11.42 0.87 -1.63
C ILE A 197 12.79 0.18 -1.63
N GLU A 198 13.88 0.94 -1.63
CA GLU A 198 15.22 0.35 -1.63
C GLU A 198 15.51 -0.42 -0.32
N ARG A 199 15.15 0.14 0.84
CA ARG A 199 15.25 -0.58 2.12
C ARG A 199 14.40 -1.85 2.15
N GLU A 200 13.23 -1.84 1.54
CA GLU A 200 12.35 -3.00 1.45
C GLU A 200 12.97 -4.12 0.60
N LYS A 201 13.63 -3.77 -0.52
CA LYS A 201 14.41 -4.73 -1.32
C LYS A 201 15.58 -5.32 -0.52
N GLU A 202 16.35 -4.49 0.18
CA GLU A 202 17.45 -4.97 1.03
C GLU A 202 16.96 -5.95 2.10
N LEU A 203 15.82 -5.67 2.73
CA LEU A 203 15.20 -6.57 3.70
C LEU A 203 14.75 -7.88 3.06
N HIS A 204 14.18 -7.82 1.85
CA HIS A 204 13.77 -9.01 1.11
C HIS A 204 14.97 -9.90 0.74
N GLU A 205 16.07 -9.31 0.28
CA GLU A 205 17.31 -10.04 0.00
C GLU A 205 17.89 -10.69 1.26
N ARG A 206 17.90 -9.98 2.39
CA ARG A 206 18.30 -10.54 3.69
C ARG A 206 17.42 -11.72 4.11
N TYR A 207 16.11 -11.61 3.90
CA TYR A 207 15.18 -12.71 4.19
C TYR A 207 15.50 -13.96 3.35
N ILE A 208 15.69 -13.81 2.03
CA ILE A 208 16.08 -14.93 1.15
C ILE A 208 17.42 -15.55 1.61
N ALA A 209 18.39 -14.73 2.03
CA ALA A 209 19.66 -15.22 2.54
C ALA A 209 19.50 -16.06 3.81
N LEU A 210 18.66 -15.60 4.75
CA LEU A 210 18.34 -16.34 5.97
C LEU A 210 17.63 -17.67 5.67
N GLU A 211 16.71 -17.69 4.72
CA GLU A 211 16.02 -18.92 4.31
C GLU A 211 16.99 -19.97 3.75
N ARG A 212 17.98 -19.51 2.96
CA ARG A 212 19.07 -20.37 2.45
C ARG A 212 19.93 -20.92 3.58
N GLN A 213 20.28 -20.09 4.57
CA GLN A 213 21.03 -20.52 5.75
C GLN A 213 20.25 -21.56 6.56
N GLU A 214 18.95 -21.34 6.79
CA GLU A 214 18.10 -22.29 7.51
C GLU A 214 18.03 -23.65 6.79
N LYS A 215 17.87 -23.63 5.46
CA LYS A 215 17.92 -24.86 4.62
C LYS A 215 19.26 -25.58 4.74
N ALA A 216 20.37 -24.85 4.74
CA ALA A 216 21.70 -25.42 4.91
C ALA A 216 21.89 -26.06 6.30
N ILE A 217 21.48 -25.38 7.37
CA ILE A 217 21.52 -25.90 8.74
C ILE A 217 20.67 -27.17 8.85
N LYS A 218 19.44 -27.18 8.31
CA LYS A 218 18.59 -28.38 8.31
C LYS A 218 19.22 -29.54 7.55
N ALA A 219 19.91 -29.28 6.44
CA ALA A 219 20.64 -30.33 5.72
C ALA A 219 21.81 -30.88 6.55
N GLN A 220 22.59 -30.00 7.20
CA GLN A 220 23.66 -30.41 8.11
C GLN A 220 23.13 -31.25 9.28
N MET A 221 22.01 -30.84 9.89
CA MET A 221 21.37 -31.60 10.97
C MET A 221 20.93 -33.00 10.52
N ARG A 222 20.38 -33.14 9.30
CA ARG A 222 20.02 -34.46 8.75
C ARG A 222 21.25 -35.35 8.55
N HIS A 223 22.29 -34.81 7.94
CA HIS A 223 23.55 -35.54 7.76
C HIS A 223 24.15 -35.98 9.10
N GLU A 224 24.11 -35.13 10.12
CA GLU A 224 24.60 -35.49 11.45
C GLU A 224 23.73 -36.56 12.13
N GLN A 225 22.41 -36.52 11.94
CA GLN A 225 21.51 -37.58 12.42
C GLN A 225 21.79 -38.93 11.74
N GLU A 226 22.07 -38.92 10.43
CA GLU A 226 22.49 -40.10 9.68
C GLU A 226 23.80 -40.65 10.23
N ARG A 227 24.81 -39.80 10.42
CA ARG A 227 26.11 -40.18 11.01
C ARG A 227 25.97 -40.80 12.41
N ILE A 228 25.14 -40.20 13.28
CA ILE A 228 24.85 -40.75 14.61
C ILE A 228 24.16 -42.11 14.50
N SER A 229 23.26 -42.29 13.52
CA SER A 229 22.57 -43.57 13.30
C SER A 229 23.55 -44.66 12.85
N GLU A 230 24.49 -44.35 11.95
CA GLU A 230 25.53 -45.26 11.50
C GLU A 230 26.45 -45.67 12.65
N MET A 231 26.91 -44.70 13.45
CA MET A 231 27.72 -44.97 14.64
C MET A 231 27.01 -45.93 15.60
N ARG A 232 25.71 -45.74 15.87
CA ARG A 232 24.93 -46.65 16.73
C ARG A 232 24.84 -48.06 16.15
N THR A 233 24.67 -48.19 14.83
CA THR A 233 24.66 -49.52 14.21
C THR A 233 26.01 -50.21 14.32
N GLU A 234 27.10 -49.46 14.23
CA GLU A 234 28.45 -49.99 14.38
C GLU A 234 28.75 -50.39 15.83
N GLU A 235 28.38 -49.54 16.80
CA GLU A 235 28.43 -49.87 18.23
C GLU A 235 27.65 -51.16 18.56
N GLN A 236 26.47 -51.37 17.95
CA GLN A 236 25.70 -52.59 18.11
C GLN A 236 26.41 -53.82 17.54
N LYS A 237 27.04 -53.71 16.36
CA LYS A 237 27.83 -54.81 15.77
C LYS A 237 29.02 -55.16 16.64
N VAL A 238 29.77 -54.17 17.11
CA VAL A 238 30.92 -54.37 18.00
C VAL A 238 30.46 -55.04 19.30
N SER A 239 29.34 -54.59 19.89
CA SER A 239 28.78 -55.21 21.09
C SER A 239 28.34 -56.66 20.86
N MET A 240 27.77 -56.97 19.69
CA MET A 240 27.40 -58.34 19.32
C MET A 240 28.64 -59.23 19.15
N GLN A 241 29.67 -58.75 18.45
CA GLN A 241 30.94 -59.45 18.30
C GLN A 241 31.61 -59.72 19.65
N GLN A 242 31.62 -58.75 20.56
CA GLN A 242 32.16 -58.94 21.91
C GLN A 242 31.41 -60.02 22.69
N ARG A 243 30.08 -60.07 22.59
CA ARG A 243 29.28 -61.16 23.22
C ARG A 243 29.59 -62.51 22.61
N ASP A 244 29.75 -62.58 21.29
CA ASP A 244 30.11 -63.82 20.60
C ASP A 244 31.50 -64.30 21.02
N GLU A 245 32.47 -63.38 21.17
CA GLU A 245 33.80 -63.67 21.70
C GLU A 245 33.78 -64.12 23.17
N GLU A 246 33.00 -63.45 24.04
CA GLU A 246 32.82 -63.84 25.44
C GLU A 246 32.18 -65.23 25.58
N ASN A 247 31.11 -65.49 24.83
CA ASN A 247 30.44 -66.80 24.80
C ASN A 247 31.41 -67.90 24.34
N LEU A 248 32.20 -67.62 23.30
CA LEU A 248 33.20 -68.54 22.77
C LEU A 248 34.30 -68.83 23.81
N GLU A 249 34.76 -67.80 24.53
CA GLU A 249 35.75 -67.95 25.60
C GLU A 249 35.21 -68.73 26.80
N GLU A 250 33.95 -68.52 27.18
CA GLU A 250 33.28 -69.32 28.21
C GLU A 250 33.13 -70.79 27.78
N MET A 251 32.77 -71.04 26.52
CA MET A 251 32.73 -72.39 25.96
C MET A 251 34.11 -73.08 26.04
N TYR A 252 35.21 -72.37 25.76
CA TYR A 252 36.55 -72.94 25.90
C TYR A 252 36.90 -73.27 27.34
N LYS A 253 36.65 -72.36 28.28
CA LYS A 253 36.88 -72.60 29.70
C LYS A 253 36.13 -73.85 30.16
N ARG A 254 34.87 -74.03 29.71
CA ARG A 254 34.08 -75.22 30.02
C ARG A 254 34.67 -76.48 29.41
N LEU A 255 35.13 -76.40 28.16
CA LEU A 255 35.72 -77.54 27.45
C LEU A 255 37.04 -77.98 28.10
N ASP A 256 37.92 -77.05 28.45
CA ASP A 256 39.17 -77.35 29.17
C ASP A 256 38.88 -77.98 30.54
N SER A 257 37.94 -77.43 31.31
CA SER A 257 37.53 -77.99 32.62
C SER A 257 37.03 -79.43 32.51
N LEU A 258 36.17 -79.74 31.52
CA LEU A 258 35.68 -81.10 31.30
C LEU A 258 36.79 -82.07 30.88
N ILE A 259 37.74 -81.59 30.06
CA ILE A 259 38.90 -82.39 29.63
C ILE A 259 39.79 -82.70 30.83
N GLU A 260 40.05 -81.73 31.71
CA GLU A 260 40.82 -81.91 32.94
C GLU A 260 40.14 -82.90 33.89
N GLU A 261 38.83 -82.76 34.11
CA GLU A 261 38.02 -83.68 34.94
C GLU A 261 38.03 -85.11 34.38
N THR A 262 37.88 -85.26 33.07
CA THR A 262 37.98 -86.57 32.39
C THR A 262 39.36 -87.19 32.59
N ASN A 263 40.43 -86.40 32.42
CA ASN A 263 41.80 -86.85 32.64
C ASN A 263 42.04 -87.29 34.10
N MET A 264 41.47 -86.58 35.07
CA MET A 264 41.54 -86.94 36.49
C MET A 264 40.90 -88.30 36.74
N HIS A 265 39.68 -88.53 36.28
CA HIS A 265 38.99 -89.82 36.44
C HIS A 265 39.72 -90.98 35.75
N LEU A 266 40.32 -90.75 34.58
CA LEU A 266 41.15 -91.77 33.91
C LEU A 266 42.39 -92.14 34.75
N LYS A 267 43.05 -91.16 35.38
CA LYS A 267 44.20 -91.41 36.26
C LYS A 267 43.82 -92.19 37.52
N GLU A 268 42.63 -91.94 38.07
CA GLU A 268 42.08 -92.66 39.23
C GLU A 268 41.54 -94.06 38.88
N GLY A 269 41.50 -94.43 37.59
CA GLY A 269 40.93 -95.70 37.13
C GLY A 269 39.39 -95.72 37.04
N SER A 270 38.73 -94.56 37.21
CA SER A 270 37.28 -94.41 37.14
C SER A 270 36.80 -94.25 35.68
N ILE A 271 36.96 -95.31 34.89
CA ILE A 271 36.65 -95.33 33.45
C ILE A 271 35.16 -95.02 33.19
N PHE A 272 34.27 -95.48 34.08
CA PHE A 272 32.84 -95.22 33.95
C PHE A 272 32.53 -93.72 33.99
N MET A 273 33.10 -92.99 34.96
CA MET A 273 32.87 -91.54 35.09
C MET A 273 33.48 -90.78 33.91
N ALA A 274 34.70 -91.14 33.48
CA ALA A 274 35.32 -90.53 32.30
C ALA A 274 34.48 -90.73 31.02
N LYS A 275 33.86 -91.91 30.84
CA LYS A 275 32.98 -92.19 29.68
C LYS A 275 31.72 -91.33 29.67
N GLN A 276 31.20 -90.93 30.83
CA GLN A 276 30.00 -90.09 30.92
C GLN A 276 30.26 -88.67 30.43
N LEU A 277 31.49 -88.13 30.56
CA LEU A 277 31.85 -86.75 30.20
C LEU A 277 32.19 -86.55 28.70
N ILE A 278 32.58 -87.63 28.01
CA ILE A 278 32.99 -87.58 26.58
C ILE A 278 31.87 -87.05 25.66
N PRO A 279 30.58 -87.44 25.82
CA PRO A 279 29.48 -86.86 25.06
C PRO A 279 29.34 -85.34 25.22
N GLU A 280 29.46 -84.78 26.44
CA GLU A 280 29.40 -83.32 26.63
C GLU A 280 30.57 -82.61 25.95
N ILE A 281 31.79 -83.14 26.09
CA ILE A 281 32.99 -82.60 25.43
C ILE A 281 32.77 -82.57 23.91
N ARG A 282 32.27 -83.66 23.33
CA ARG A 282 32.00 -83.74 21.89
C ARG A 282 30.90 -82.77 21.47
N LYS A 283 29.83 -82.61 22.27
CA LYS A 283 28.74 -81.68 22.00
C LYS A 283 29.25 -80.24 21.94
N LEU A 284 30.02 -79.81 22.94
CA LEU A 284 30.63 -78.47 22.98
C LEU A 284 31.62 -78.27 21.83
N TYR A 285 32.46 -79.27 21.52
CA TYR A 285 33.38 -79.23 20.40
C TYR A 285 32.67 -79.06 19.05
N MET A 286 31.53 -79.74 18.86
CA MET A 286 30.74 -79.64 17.62
C MET A 286 30.09 -78.27 17.47
N GLN A 287 29.83 -77.56 18.57
CA GLN A 287 29.32 -76.19 18.56
C GLN A 287 30.38 -75.15 18.18
N LEU A 288 31.68 -75.47 18.27
CA LEU A 288 32.73 -74.57 17.77
C LEU A 288 32.64 -74.43 16.25
N GLU A 289 32.78 -73.21 15.74
CA GLU A 289 32.68 -72.95 14.30
C GLU A 289 33.78 -73.64 13.47
N LYS A 290 33.49 -73.88 12.18
CA LYS A 290 34.49 -74.39 11.23
C LYS A 290 35.51 -73.29 10.92
N GLY A 291 36.80 -73.61 11.06
CA GLY A 291 37.89 -72.65 10.84
C GLY A 291 38.40 -71.99 12.13
N ASN A 292 37.77 -72.27 13.26
CA ASN A 292 38.23 -71.77 14.54
C ASN A 292 39.62 -72.36 14.91
N PRO A 293 40.64 -71.54 15.24
CA PRO A 293 42.00 -72.01 15.45
C PRO A 293 42.14 -72.90 16.69
N LYS A 294 41.46 -72.56 17.79
CA LYS A 294 41.47 -73.35 19.04
C LYS A 294 40.76 -74.69 18.86
N LYS A 295 39.79 -74.79 17.93
CA LYS A 295 39.12 -76.07 17.62
C LYS A 295 40.12 -77.16 17.24
N ARG A 296 41.18 -76.83 16.49
CA ARG A 296 42.21 -77.81 16.13
C ARG A 296 42.97 -78.33 17.35
N GLU A 297 43.29 -77.45 18.30
CA GLU A 297 43.94 -77.82 19.57
C GLU A 297 43.08 -78.77 20.40
N PHE A 298 41.80 -78.45 20.57
CA PHE A 298 40.86 -79.30 21.29
C PHE A 298 40.66 -80.66 20.63
N TRP A 299 40.69 -80.72 19.29
CA TRP A 299 40.63 -81.99 18.59
C TRP A 299 41.77 -82.93 19.00
N TYR A 300 43.00 -82.42 19.13
CA TYR A 300 44.13 -83.21 19.61
C TYR A 300 43.95 -83.65 21.07
N LYS A 301 43.46 -82.76 21.96
CA LYS A 301 43.15 -83.12 23.35
C LYS A 301 42.10 -84.24 23.43
N ILE A 302 41.04 -84.18 22.62
CA ILE A 302 39.98 -85.21 22.56
C ILE A 302 40.52 -86.54 22.01
N ALA A 303 41.34 -86.49 20.96
CA ALA A 303 41.97 -87.67 20.40
C ALA A 303 42.88 -88.38 21.44
N GLU A 304 43.60 -87.59 22.23
CA GLU A 304 44.45 -88.09 23.31
C GLU A 304 43.63 -88.70 24.45
N LEU A 305 42.55 -88.05 24.88
CA LEU A 305 41.61 -88.63 25.85
C LEU A 305 41.06 -89.98 25.41
N LYS A 306 40.73 -90.11 24.12
CA LYS A 306 40.25 -91.38 23.55
C LYS A 306 41.32 -92.47 23.65
N ARG A 307 42.56 -92.15 23.28
CA ARG A 307 43.70 -93.07 23.38
C ARG A 307 43.91 -93.54 24.82
N LEU A 308 43.94 -92.61 25.78
CA LEU A 308 44.08 -92.92 27.21
C LEU A 308 42.92 -93.77 27.75
N GLY A 309 41.69 -93.49 27.32
CA GLY A 309 40.52 -94.29 27.66
C GLY A 309 40.61 -95.73 27.15
N ASP A 310 41.02 -95.92 25.89
CA ASP A 310 41.20 -97.25 25.29
C ASP A 310 42.30 -98.05 26.02
N GLU A 311 43.41 -97.40 26.40
CA GLU A 311 44.48 -98.00 27.19
C GLU A 311 44.03 -98.40 28.61
N ALA A 312 43.27 -97.53 29.28
CA ALA A 312 42.71 -97.82 30.60
C ALA A 312 41.77 -99.03 30.57
N VAL A 313 40.91 -99.14 29.54
CA VAL A 313 40.03 -100.30 29.34
C VAL A 313 40.84 -101.59 29.13
N GLN A 314 41.87 -101.56 28.29
CA GLN A 314 42.74 -102.72 28.07
C GLN A 314 43.46 -103.14 29.36
N LYS A 315 43.90 -102.18 30.18
CA LYS A 315 44.56 -102.44 31.47
C LYS A 315 43.58 -103.04 32.48
N ALA A 316 42.35 -102.54 32.55
CA ALA A 316 41.28 -103.09 33.38
C ALA A 316 40.92 -104.53 32.98
N GLN A 317 40.76 -104.80 31.68
CA GLN A 317 40.50 -106.16 31.15
C GLN A 317 41.62 -107.16 31.49
N LYS A 318 42.89 -106.72 31.43
CA LYS A 318 44.03 -107.52 31.86
C LYS A 318 44.04 -107.80 33.37
N THR A 319 43.50 -106.91 34.21
CA THR A 319 43.45 -107.12 35.67
C THR A 319 42.27 -108.02 36.08
N THR A 320 41.12 -107.94 35.40
CA THR A 320 39.98 -108.86 35.62
C THR A 320 40.17 -110.28 35.10
N ASN A 321 41.14 -110.54 34.21
CA ASN A 321 41.48 -111.90 33.75
C ASN A 321 42.50 -112.62 34.66
N PHE A 322 42.98 -111.95 35.72
CA PHE A 322 43.94 -112.48 36.69
C PHE A 322 43.39 -112.59 38.12
N ALA A 323 42.13 -112.20 38.33
CA ALA A 323 41.35 -112.41 39.56
C ALA A 323 40.16 -113.33 39.22
#